data_AF-A0A366DBJ6-F1
#
_entry.id   AF-A0A366DBJ6-F1
#
_cell.length_a   1.000
_cell.length_b   1.000
_cell.length_c   1.000
_cell.angle_alpha   90.00
_cell.angle_beta   90.00
_cell.angle_gamma   90.00
#
_symmetry.space_group_name_H-M   'P 1'
#
loop_
_entity.id
_entity.type
_entity.pdbx_description
1 polymer ?
#
loop_
_entity_poly.entity_id
_entity_poly.type
_entity_poly.pdbx_seq_one_letter_code
_entity_poly.pdbx_strand_id
1 'polypeptide(L)'
;MTRCRPNPIEWIGYVFGRRLPDSLRDWVRNDLTGKHAFARHIVRGLLPFTPLFAIFLLFPGELWLRASMVLLAVLLALFYIVAYMPMNRAHRLTAHGFPADLENEEKARRRAAERERYAEQHPH
;
A
#
# COMPACT_ATOMS: atom_id res chain seq x y z
N MET A 1 -24.02 -12.62 -8.97
CA MET A 1 -22.57 -12.90 -8.83
C MET A 1 -21.87 -11.63 -8.36
N THR A 2 -21.48 -11.56 -7.09
CA THR A 2 -20.72 -10.43 -6.56
C THR A 2 -19.29 -10.54 -7.11
N ARG A 3 -18.79 -9.51 -7.82
CA ARG A 3 -17.44 -9.53 -8.41
C ARG A 3 -16.40 -9.49 -7.28
N CYS A 4 -15.37 -10.33 -7.36
CA CYS A 4 -14.33 -10.42 -6.34
C CYS A 4 -13.12 -9.49 -6.57
N ARG A 5 -13.13 -8.68 -7.65
CA ARG A 5 -12.00 -7.82 -8.04
C ARG A 5 -12.51 -6.52 -8.66
N PRO A 6 -11.85 -5.37 -8.42
CA PRO A 6 -12.17 -4.12 -9.10
C PRO A 6 -11.85 -4.22 -10.59
N ASN A 7 -12.62 -3.52 -11.42
CA ASN A 7 -12.25 -3.30 -12.81
C ASN A 7 -11.11 -2.26 -12.91
N PRO A 8 -10.45 -2.09 -14.07
CA PRO A 8 -9.32 -1.17 -14.21
C PRO A 8 -9.65 0.29 -13.85
N ILE A 9 -10.85 0.78 -14.18
CA ILE A 9 -11.28 2.16 -13.88
C ILE A 9 -11.50 2.34 -12.38
N GLU A 10 -12.16 1.38 -11.73
CA GLU A 10 -12.34 1.35 -10.27
C GLU A 10 -11.00 1.29 -9.54
N TRP A 11 -10.07 0.48 -10.05
CA TRP A 11 -8.74 0.34 -9.48
C TRP A 11 -7.93 1.63 -9.63
N ILE A 12 -7.96 2.29 -10.79
CA ILE A 12 -7.33 3.61 -10.99
C ILE A 12 -7.95 4.64 -10.05
N GLY A 13 -9.28 4.72 -9.98
CA GLY A 13 -9.94 5.61 -9.01
C GLY A 13 -9.48 5.34 -7.58
N TYR A 14 -9.40 4.06 -7.20
CA TYR A 14 -8.92 3.63 -5.90
C TYR A 14 -7.47 4.00 -5.63
N VAL A 15 -6.59 3.98 -6.64
CA VAL A 15 -5.20 4.48 -6.55
C VAL A 15 -5.21 5.96 -6.14
N PHE A 16 -6.05 6.77 -6.78
CA PHE A 16 -6.21 8.19 -6.47
C PHE A 16 -7.04 8.50 -5.21
N GLY A 17 -7.40 7.47 -4.42
CA GLY A 17 -8.07 7.64 -3.13
C GLY A 17 -9.59 7.51 -3.17
N ARG A 18 -10.18 7.19 -4.33
CA ARG A 18 -11.62 6.91 -4.41
C ARG A 18 -11.98 5.67 -3.61
N ARG A 19 -13.04 5.73 -2.82
CA ARG A 19 -13.62 4.57 -2.13
C ARG A 19 -14.19 3.58 -3.16
N LEU A 20 -13.85 2.31 -3.02
CA LEU A 20 -14.45 1.22 -3.80
C LEU A 20 -15.87 0.87 -3.29
N PRO A 21 -16.75 0.33 -4.15
CA PRO A 21 -18.07 -0.18 -3.73
C PRO A 21 -17.97 -1.21 -2.60
N ASP A 22 -19.00 -1.27 -1.75
CA ASP A 22 -19.02 -2.17 -0.58
C ASP A 22 -18.98 -3.66 -0.97
N SER A 23 -19.38 -4.01 -2.19
CA SER A 23 -19.23 -5.36 -2.75
C SER A 23 -17.76 -5.81 -2.88
N LEU A 24 -16.81 -4.87 -2.91
CA LEU A 24 -15.37 -5.12 -2.97
C LEU A 24 -14.68 -4.97 -1.60
N ARG A 25 -15.44 -4.87 -0.51
CA ARG A 25 -14.92 -4.67 0.84
C ARG A 25 -13.94 -5.76 1.27
N ASP A 26 -14.20 -7.02 0.92
CA ASP A 26 -13.28 -8.13 1.20
C ASP A 26 -11.98 -8.04 0.39
N TRP A 27 -12.07 -7.59 -0.87
CA TRP A 27 -10.90 -7.32 -1.70
C TRP A 27 -10.04 -6.21 -1.06
N VAL A 28 -10.66 -5.13 -0.57
CA VAL A 28 -9.96 -4.04 0.13
C VAL A 28 -9.30 -4.53 1.41
N ARG A 29 -10.00 -5.35 2.21
CA ARG A 29 -9.40 -5.97 3.41
C ARG A 29 -8.14 -6.73 3.05
N ASN A 30 -8.21 -7.65 2.09
CA ASN A 30 -7.05 -8.41 1.65
C ASN A 30 -5.97 -7.53 1.02
N ASP A 31 -6.33 -6.47 0.30
CA ASP A 31 -5.39 -5.51 -0.28
C ASP A 31 -4.52 -4.85 0.80
N LEU A 32 -5.16 -4.36 1.86
CA LEU A 32 -4.55 -3.57 2.93
C LEU A 32 -3.87 -4.40 4.03
N THR A 33 -4.34 -5.62 4.30
CA THR A 33 -3.79 -6.48 5.37
C THR A 33 -3.11 -7.75 4.87
N GLY A 34 -3.37 -8.17 3.64
CA GLY A 34 -2.86 -9.44 3.11
C GLY A 34 -1.33 -9.53 3.02
N LYS A 35 -0.83 -10.72 2.68
CA LYS A 35 0.61 -11.05 2.62
C LYS A 35 1.44 -10.05 1.83
N HIS A 36 0.91 -9.55 0.71
CA HIS A 36 1.59 -8.63 -0.21
C HIS A 36 1.12 -7.17 -0.07
N ALA A 37 0.53 -6.79 1.07
CA ALA A 37 0.00 -5.44 1.27
C ALA A 37 1.07 -4.34 1.12
N PHE A 38 2.30 -4.60 1.56
CA PHE A 38 3.42 -3.68 1.40
C PHE A 38 3.76 -3.43 -0.08
N ALA A 39 3.94 -4.50 -0.86
CA ALA A 39 4.22 -4.39 -2.29
C ALA A 39 3.10 -3.67 -3.06
N ARG A 40 1.83 -4.02 -2.79
CA ARG A 40 0.68 -3.35 -3.41
C ARG A 40 0.58 -1.88 -3.02
N HIS A 41 0.92 -1.54 -1.79
CA HIS A 41 0.96 -0.14 -1.34
C HIS A 41 2.04 0.66 -2.08
N ILE A 42 3.24 0.10 -2.28
CA ILE A 42 4.28 0.74 -3.08
C ILE A 42 3.83 0.95 -4.52
N VAL A 43 3.31 -0.09 -5.18
CA VAL A 43 2.84 0.01 -6.56
C VAL A 43 1.75 1.07 -6.69
N ARG A 44 0.77 1.06 -5.80
CA ARG A 44 -0.30 2.08 -5.77
C ARG A 44 0.23 3.47 -5.49
N GLY A 45 1.22 3.61 -4.60
CA GLY A 45 1.82 4.90 -4.28
C GLY A 45 2.64 5.48 -5.43
N LEU A 46 3.33 4.64 -6.20
CA LEU A 46 4.16 5.06 -7.33
C LEU A 46 3.35 5.33 -8.61
N LEU A 47 2.22 4.66 -8.81
CA LEU A 47 1.45 4.75 -10.05
C LEU A 47 1.05 6.20 -10.43
N PRO A 48 0.58 7.07 -9.50
CA PRO A 48 0.29 8.47 -9.80
C PRO A 48 1.49 9.27 -10.30
N PHE A 49 2.72 8.87 -9.97
CA PHE A 49 3.95 9.56 -10.40
C PHE A 49 4.42 9.12 -11.79
N THR A 50 3.78 8.13 -12.41
CA THR A 50 4.18 7.64 -13.75
C THR A 50 4.22 8.72 -14.83
N PRO A 51 3.30 9.72 -14.89
CA PRO A 51 3.40 10.80 -15.87
C PRO A 51 4.62 11.70 -15.59
N LEU A 52 4.96 11.93 -14.32
CA LEU A 52 6.13 12.71 -13.94
C LEU A 52 7.43 12.02 -14.37
N PHE A 53 7.54 10.71 -14.15
CA PHE A 53 8.69 9.93 -14.60
C PHE A 53 8.81 9.93 -16.13
N ALA A 54 7.69 9.84 -16.85
CA ALA A 54 7.67 9.95 -18.31
C ALA A 54 8.19 11.31 -18.78
N ILE A 55 7.80 12.42 -18.14
CA ILE A 55 8.31 13.76 -18.45
C ILE A 55 9.83 13.84 -18.27
N PHE A 56 10.37 13.30 -17.17
CA PHE A 56 11.83 13.29 -16.96
C PHE A 56 12.58 12.45 -17.99
N LEU A 57 11.99 11.36 -18.49
CA LEU A 57 12.58 10.56 -19.55
C LEU A 57 12.53 11.24 -20.93
N LEU A 58 11.57 12.14 -21.15
CA LEU A 58 11.45 12.92 -22.39
C LEU A 58 12.32 14.19 -22.36
N PHE A 59 12.90 14.54 -21.22
CA PHE A 59 13.75 15.73 -21.08
C PHE A 59 14.97 15.66 -22.02
N PRO A 60 15.34 16.75 -22.71
CA PRO A 60 16.51 16.76 -23.59
C PRO A 60 17.80 16.57 -22.77
N GLY A 61 18.63 15.60 -23.14
CA GLY A 61 19.89 15.29 -22.45
C GLY A 61 20.32 13.83 -22.58
N GLU A 62 21.43 13.48 -21.94
CA GLU A 62 21.97 12.12 -21.94
C GLU A 62 21.10 11.16 -21.11
N LEU A 63 21.05 9.87 -21.50
CA LEU A 63 20.18 8.89 -20.85
C LEU A 63 20.49 8.70 -19.35
N TRP A 64 21.76 8.76 -18.94
CA TRP A 64 22.12 8.61 -17.54
C TRP A 64 21.60 9.78 -16.69
N LEU A 65 21.58 11.00 -17.22
CA LEU A 65 21.08 12.18 -16.52
C LEU A 65 19.58 12.05 -16.29
N ARG A 66 18.83 11.65 -17.33
CA ARG A 66 17.39 11.38 -17.24
C ARG A 66 17.09 10.27 -16.23
N ALA A 67 17.88 9.18 -16.26
CA ALA A 67 17.75 8.07 -15.31
C ALA A 67 18.03 8.52 -13.86
N SER A 68 19.03 9.37 -13.64
CA SER A 68 19.33 9.93 -12.31
C SER A 68 18.20 10.81 -11.78
N MET A 69 17.55 11.62 -12.63
CA MET A 69 16.38 12.43 -12.25
C MET A 69 15.20 11.54 -11.83
N VAL A 70 14.90 10.50 -12.62
CA VAL A 70 13.86 9.52 -12.29
C VAL A 70 14.20 8.78 -11.01
N LEU A 71 15.45 8.32 -10.85
CA LEU A 71 15.90 7.61 -9.66
C LEU A 71 15.72 8.48 -8.40
N LEU A 72 16.17 9.73 -8.44
CA LEU A 72 16.01 10.66 -7.33
C LEU A 72 14.53 10.86 -6.97
N ALA A 73 13.67 11.05 -7.97
CA ALA A 73 12.24 11.21 -7.75
C ALA A 73 11.58 9.95 -7.18
N VAL A 74 11.97 8.76 -7.67
CA VAL A 74 11.49 7.47 -7.15
C VAL A 74 11.92 7.27 -5.69
N LEU A 75 13.18 7.55 -5.36
CA LEU A 75 13.68 7.43 -3.98
C LEU A 75 12.91 8.34 -3.02
N LEU A 76 12.67 9.59 -3.41
CA LEU A 76 11.89 10.53 -2.61
C LEU A 76 10.43 10.08 -2.47
N ALA A 77 9.79 9.66 -3.56
CA ALA A 77 8.42 9.15 -3.53
C ALA A 77 8.31 7.92 -2.62
N LEU A 78 9.23 6.96 -2.74
CA LEU A 78 9.29 5.76 -1.91
C LEU A 78 9.42 6.09 -0.43
N PHE A 79 10.28 7.05 -0.08
CA PHE A 79 10.43 7.52 1.29
C PHE A 79 9.07 7.94 1.88
N TYR A 80 8.34 8.82 1.19
CA TYR A 80 7.02 9.27 1.64
C TYR A 80 5.96 8.16 1.63
N ILE A 81 5.94 7.31 0.58
CA ILE A 81 4.99 6.19 0.47
C ILE A 81 5.12 5.24 1.66
N VAL A 82 6.36 4.91 2.05
CA VAL A 82 6.66 4.01 3.16
C VAL A 82 6.41 4.70 4.50
N ALA A 83 6.91 5.92 4.69
CA ALA A 83 6.75 6.67 5.95
C ALA A 83 5.26 6.90 6.29
N TYR A 84 4.43 7.20 5.30
CA TYR A 84 2.99 7.44 5.48
C TYR A 84 2.13 6.20 5.27
N MET A 85 2.72 5.01 5.11
CA MET A 85 1.96 3.78 4.91
C MET A 85 0.98 3.49 6.05
N PRO A 86 1.34 3.60 7.35
CA PRO A 86 0.42 3.29 8.44
C PRO A 86 -0.81 4.22 8.43
N MET A 87 -0.59 5.52 8.25
CA MET A 87 -1.67 6.53 8.20
C MET A 87 -2.57 6.33 6.99
N ASN A 88 -2.00 6.07 5.80
CA ASN A 88 -2.77 5.76 4.59
C ASN A 88 -3.61 4.49 4.75
N ARG A 89 -3.03 3.45 5.34
CA ARG A 89 -3.73 2.19 5.60
C ARG A 89 -4.91 2.42 6.55
N ALA A 90 -4.67 3.10 7.68
CA ALA A 90 -5.69 3.41 8.66
C ALA A 90 -6.85 4.21 8.04
N HIS A 91 -6.54 5.28 7.30
CA HIS A 91 -7.54 6.09 6.61
C HIS A 91 -8.38 5.28 5.61
N ARG A 92 -7.75 4.40 4.82
CA ARG A 92 -8.47 3.54 3.88
C ARG A 92 -9.32 2.49 4.59
N LEU A 93 -8.85 1.92 5.68
CA LEU A 93 -9.63 0.98 6.50
C LEU A 93 -10.89 1.66 7.05
N THR A 94 -10.74 2.83 7.66
CA THR A 94 -11.87 3.57 8.23
C THR A 94 -12.85 4.05 7.16
N ALA A 95 -12.35 4.47 5.99
CA ALA A 95 -13.19 4.82 4.84
C ALA A 95 -14.07 3.67 4.34
N HIS A 96 -13.68 2.41 4.62
CA HIS A 96 -14.41 1.19 4.28
C HIS A 96 -15.11 0.53 5.49
N GLY A 97 -15.23 1.26 6.61
CA GLY A 97 -15.91 0.77 7.82
C GLY A 97 -15.16 -0.36 8.51
N PHE A 98 -13.83 -0.40 8.41
CA PHE A 98 -12.97 -1.28 9.18
C PHE A 98 -12.29 -0.53 10.33
N PRO A 99 -11.89 -1.24 11.41
CA PRO A 99 -11.01 -0.67 12.43
C PRO A 99 -9.70 -0.16 11.82
N ALA A 100 -9.20 0.98 12.31
CA ALA A 100 -7.95 1.61 11.82
C ALA A 100 -6.72 0.72 12.04
N ASP A 101 -6.77 -0.10 13.09
CA ASP A 101 -5.77 -1.06 13.54
C ASP A 101 -6.03 -2.48 13.01
N LEU A 102 -6.91 -2.65 12.02
CA LEU A 102 -7.20 -3.97 11.47
C LEU A 102 -5.91 -4.59 10.89
N GLU A 103 -5.55 -5.74 11.46
CA GLU A 103 -4.38 -6.49 11.06
C GLU A 103 -4.75 -7.82 10.40
N ASN A 104 -3.76 -8.42 9.74
CA ASN A 104 -3.91 -9.76 9.21
C ASN A 104 -4.01 -10.76 10.36
N GLU A 105 -5.00 -11.65 10.33
CA GLU A 105 -5.20 -12.69 11.34
C GLU A 105 -3.95 -13.56 11.53
N GLU A 106 -3.22 -13.86 10.45
CA GLU A 106 -1.97 -14.63 10.52
C GLU A 106 -0.85 -13.87 11.27
N LYS A 107 -0.73 -12.56 11.03
CA LYS A 107 0.24 -11.70 11.75
C LYS A 107 -0.17 -11.48 13.21
N ALA A 108 -1.46 -11.41 13.49
CA ALA A 108 -1.99 -11.31 14.84
C ALA A 108 -1.69 -12.59 15.62
N ARG A 109 -1.95 -13.77 15.03
CA ARG A 109 -1.62 -15.09 15.62
C ARG A 109 -0.12 -15.24 15.87
N ARG A 110 0.73 -14.89 14.90
CA ARG A 110 2.19 -15.00 15.06
C ARG A 110 2.69 -14.13 16.22
N ARG A 111 2.20 -12.89 16.35
CA ARG A 111 2.55 -12.02 17.49
C ARG A 111 2.02 -12.51 18.81
N ALA A 112 0.82 -13.11 18.84
CA ALA A 112 0.29 -13.73 20.05
C ALA A 112 1.20 -14.87 20.52
N ALA A 113 1.58 -15.77 19.60
CA ALA A 113 2.51 -16.87 19.90
C ALA A 113 3.91 -16.37 20.33
N GLU A 114 4.39 -15.26 19.76
CA GLU A 114 5.66 -14.65 20.18
C GLU A 114 5.58 -14.03 21.58
N ARG A 115 4.46 -13.39 21.92
CA ARG A 115 4.20 -12.88 23.27
C ARG A 115 4.10 -14.00 24.31
N GLU A 116 3.43 -15.09 23.97
CA GLU A 116 3.34 -16.28 24.82
C GLU A 116 4.73 -16.85 25.10
N ARG A 117 5.56 -17.04 24.06
CA ARG A 117 6.95 -17.50 24.22
C ARG A 117 7.80 -16.55 25.06
N TYR A 118 7.62 -15.24 24.92
CA TYR A 118 8.35 -14.26 25.73
C TYR A 118 7.92 -14.32 27.20
N ALA A 119 6.62 -14.43 27.47
CA ALA A 119 6.07 -14.57 28.82
C ALA A 119 6.53 -15.88 29.50
N GLU A 120 6.65 -16.98 28.75
CA GLU A 120 7.22 -18.24 29.24
C GLU A 120 8.71 -18.12 29.61
N GLN A 121 9.47 -17.29 28.89
CA GLN A 121 10.90 -17.08 29.15
C GLN A 121 11.19 -16.06 30.25
N HIS A 122 10.25 -15.16 30.54
CA HIS A 122 10.37 -14.15 31.59
C HIS A 122 9.15 -14.19 32.53
N PRO A 123 8.98 -15.28 33.31
CA PRO A 123 8.02 -15.29 34.40
C PRO A 123 8.46 -14.25 35.43
N HIS A 124 7.56 -13.31 35.72
CA HIS A 124 7.75 -12.32 36.79
C HIS A 124 7.84 -12.98 38.16
#